data_AF-A0AA36JGV3-F1
#
_entry.id   AF-A0AA36JGV3-F1
#
_cell.length_a   1.000
_cell.length_b   1.000
_cell.length_c   1.000
_cell.angle_alpha   90.00
_cell.angle_beta   90.00
_cell.angle_gamma   90.00
#
_symmetry.space_group_name_H-M   'P 1'
#
loop_
_entity.id
_entity.type
_entity.pdbx_description
1 polymer ?
#
loop_
_entity_poly.entity_id
_entity_poly.type
_entity_poly.pdbx_seq_one_letter_code
_entity_poly.pdbx_strand_id
1 'polypeptide(L)'
;MSLIDSEAAFKTHCDRVDSSGGLWQILDANELRTFSALGFAIGTPQSPPSEDEFRAFSTRLNAGTAMSMGESARLKRVHFEACTMIVAHLRSQVNQETGGETIWKLPTAEKIARLELQQARLGGISITGDLQPSFALVDLATMCETNAVVWIAPSRCSKREHEVQLSTKAKPQIVSVEQNSLRLTSSEQDTKADVSTELQWQFAMQRRGIAFDQSGLIAWNTHQRWTQQLLATLMREPPIGFVKVHLEQVTSADRELFSLISAELQKATTVLTATPPPMAVEMEKLRRQGSQCSYAAELQENASKRTRIQWKWTQRAKELSADEKSFKQRLPPHMAELLKKKRIKLLGEMLADLKYPDAHLAEDIAAGLRLAWTAYFDDYTNFSAENTASNAEGAITGLFNLLGLDFAQSGDKALKYSQEFKALGVCFDLSEASEGRASIGHTAERRSEIELVLTDDILDK
;
A
#
# COMPACT_ATOMS: atom_id res chain seq x y z
N MET A 1 -23.43 15.44 -1.97
CA MET A 1 -24.65 16.03 -1.42
C MET A 1 -24.22 16.91 -0.26
N SER A 2 -24.36 18.22 -0.44
CA SER A 2 -23.91 19.23 0.52
C SER A 2 -24.98 19.49 1.58
N LEU A 3 -24.66 20.26 2.63
CA LEU A 3 -25.62 20.67 3.65
C LEU A 3 -26.83 21.42 3.07
N ILE A 4 -26.64 22.15 1.97
CA ILE A 4 -27.72 22.94 1.34
C ILE A 4 -28.69 22.06 0.53
N ASP A 5 -28.28 20.85 0.16
CA ASP A 5 -29.05 19.91 -0.65
C ASP A 5 -29.62 18.73 0.15
N SER A 6 -29.37 18.67 1.45
CA SER A 6 -29.90 17.61 2.33
C SER A 6 -31.30 17.95 2.84
N GLU A 7 -32.27 17.12 2.46
CA GLU A 7 -33.66 17.22 2.93
C GLU A 7 -33.78 16.98 4.43
N ALA A 8 -33.04 16.01 4.97
CA ALA A 8 -33.06 15.68 6.40
C ALA A 8 -32.48 16.81 7.27
N ALA A 9 -31.43 17.47 6.78
CA ALA A 9 -30.87 18.64 7.43
C ALA A 9 -31.86 19.82 7.40
N PHE A 10 -32.56 20.01 6.29
CA PHE A 10 -33.60 21.03 6.16
C PHE A 10 -34.76 20.78 7.14
N LYS A 11 -35.27 19.55 7.22
CA LYS A 11 -36.33 19.17 8.17
C LYS A 11 -35.95 19.41 9.62
N THR A 12 -34.78 18.93 10.04
CA THR A 12 -34.28 19.11 11.41
C THR A 12 -34.15 20.60 11.79
N HIS A 13 -33.80 21.43 10.81
CA HIS A 13 -33.68 22.87 11.00
C HIS A 13 -35.05 23.55 11.07
N CYS A 14 -35.99 23.15 10.23
CA CYS A 14 -37.39 23.60 10.31
C CYS A 14 -38.01 23.25 11.66
N ASP A 15 -37.82 22.03 12.16
CA ASP A 15 -38.33 21.58 13.46
C ASP A 15 -37.73 22.38 14.64
N ARG A 16 -36.50 22.88 14.49
CA ARG A 16 -35.86 23.76 15.49
C ARG A 16 -36.48 25.16 15.51
N VAL A 17 -36.88 25.68 14.34
CA VAL A 17 -37.45 27.03 14.21
C VAL A 17 -38.96 27.02 14.51
N ASP A 18 -39.64 25.93 14.18
CA ASP A 18 -41.06 25.72 14.43
C ASP A 18 -41.29 24.35 15.06
N SER A 19 -41.50 24.33 16.38
CA SER A 19 -41.78 23.11 17.14
C SER A 19 -43.13 22.47 16.81
N SER A 20 -44.02 23.18 16.10
CA SER A 20 -45.33 22.66 15.70
C SER A 20 -45.28 21.79 14.44
N GLY A 21 -44.17 21.81 13.69
CA GLY A 21 -44.00 21.04 12.44
C GLY A 21 -44.87 21.55 11.27
N GLY A 22 -45.68 22.58 11.48
CA GLY A 22 -46.56 23.15 10.45
C GLY A 22 -45.78 23.77 9.29
N LEU A 23 -44.68 24.48 9.61
CA LEU A 23 -43.83 25.09 8.58
C LEU A 23 -43.23 24.05 7.62
N TRP A 24 -42.76 22.91 8.13
CA TRP A 24 -42.22 21.84 7.30
C TRP A 24 -43.28 21.27 6.35
N GLN A 25 -44.49 20.99 6.86
CA GLN A 25 -45.57 20.42 6.05
C GLN A 25 -45.99 21.33 4.90
N ILE A 26 -46.05 22.64 5.15
CA ILE A 26 -46.39 23.63 4.11
C ILE A 26 -45.28 23.69 3.04
N LEU A 27 -44.01 23.62 3.45
CA LEU A 27 -42.87 23.62 2.53
C LEU A 27 -42.79 22.33 1.71
N ASP A 28 -43.01 21.17 2.33
CA ASP A 28 -43.01 19.87 1.68
C ASP A 28 -44.17 19.73 0.68
N ALA A 29 -45.35 20.27 1.00
CA ALA A 29 -46.49 20.32 0.10
C ALA A 29 -46.24 21.16 -1.17
N ASN A 30 -45.30 22.10 -1.13
CA ASN A 30 -44.89 22.95 -2.26
C ASN A 30 -43.55 22.50 -2.88
N GLU A 31 -43.09 21.28 -2.59
CA GLU A 31 -41.84 20.69 -3.12
C GLU A 31 -40.55 21.45 -2.75
N LEU A 32 -40.60 22.34 -1.75
CA LEU A 32 -39.43 23.06 -1.25
C LEU A 32 -38.73 22.25 -0.16
N ARG A 33 -38.02 21.20 -0.56
CA ARG A 33 -37.43 20.21 0.35
C ARG A 33 -35.98 20.49 0.77
N THR A 34 -35.31 21.47 0.18
CA THR A 34 -33.90 21.78 0.45
C THR A 34 -33.67 23.27 0.73
N PHE A 35 -32.56 23.59 1.41
CA PHE A 35 -32.14 24.98 1.60
C PHE A 35 -31.84 25.66 0.27
N SER A 36 -31.28 24.93 -0.70
CA SER A 36 -31.06 25.44 -2.06
C SER A 36 -32.37 25.82 -2.74
N ALA A 37 -33.40 24.96 -2.70
CA ALA A 37 -34.71 25.26 -3.27
C ALA A 37 -35.36 26.49 -2.63
N LEU A 38 -35.34 26.59 -1.29
CA LEU A 38 -35.91 27.73 -0.58
C LEU A 38 -35.13 29.03 -0.83
N GLY A 39 -33.81 28.96 -0.90
CA GLY A 39 -32.94 30.13 -1.12
C GLY A 39 -33.12 30.76 -2.50
N PHE A 40 -33.44 29.97 -3.52
CA PHE A 40 -33.71 30.45 -4.89
C PHE A 40 -35.19 30.70 -5.20
N ALA A 41 -36.11 30.48 -4.25
CA ALA A 41 -37.54 30.57 -4.49
C ALA A 41 -38.09 32.02 -4.60
N ILE A 42 -37.47 33.00 -3.90
CA ILE A 42 -37.98 34.39 -3.79
C ILE A 42 -36.96 35.41 -4.30
N GLY A 43 -35.78 34.98 -4.77
CA GLY A 43 -34.74 35.89 -5.23
C GLY A 43 -33.38 35.20 -5.39
N THR A 44 -32.33 36.01 -5.58
CA THR A 44 -30.95 35.51 -5.59
C THR A 44 -30.33 35.66 -4.19
N PRO A 45 -29.42 34.75 -3.77
CA PRO A 45 -28.80 34.79 -2.44
C PRO A 45 -28.02 36.08 -2.10
N GLN A 46 -27.74 36.95 -3.08
CA GLN A 46 -27.04 38.22 -2.89
C GLN A 46 -27.97 39.43 -2.69
N SER A 47 -29.22 39.35 -3.17
CA SER A 47 -30.20 40.44 -3.10
C SER A 47 -31.36 40.04 -2.19
N PRO A 48 -31.50 40.62 -0.98
CA PRO A 48 -32.65 40.31 -0.14
C PRO A 48 -33.95 40.72 -0.85
N PRO A 49 -34.99 39.85 -0.88
CA PRO A 49 -36.25 40.16 -1.54
C PRO A 49 -36.98 41.31 -0.84
N SER A 50 -37.76 42.06 -1.60
CA SER A 50 -38.60 43.12 -1.05
C SER A 50 -39.70 42.54 -0.16
N GLU A 51 -40.23 43.36 0.77
CA GLU A 51 -41.26 42.91 1.70
C GLU A 51 -42.56 42.49 0.99
N ASP A 52 -42.87 43.14 -0.14
CA ASP A 52 -44.04 42.81 -0.96
C ASP A 52 -43.89 41.48 -1.71
N GLU A 53 -42.70 41.19 -2.25
CA GLU A 53 -42.39 39.90 -2.89
C GLU A 53 -42.45 38.76 -1.88
N PHE A 54 -41.91 38.97 -0.68
CA PHE A 54 -41.97 38.00 0.40
C PHE A 54 -43.42 37.73 0.86
N ARG A 55 -44.25 38.78 0.93
CA ARG A 55 -45.67 38.67 1.28
C ARG A 55 -46.46 37.94 0.19
N ALA A 56 -46.17 38.18 -1.08
CA ALA A 56 -46.78 37.47 -2.19
C ALA A 56 -46.40 35.97 -2.16
N PHE A 57 -45.13 35.66 -1.87
CA PHE A 57 -44.65 34.29 -1.74
C PHE A 57 -45.28 33.56 -0.55
N SER A 58 -45.32 34.16 0.63
CA SER A 58 -45.93 33.53 1.83
C SER A 58 -47.43 33.27 1.64
N THR A 59 -48.12 34.16 0.93
CA THR A 59 -49.54 33.97 0.57
C THR A 59 -49.72 32.82 -0.43
N ARG A 60 -48.80 32.66 -1.40
CA ARG A 60 -48.81 31.51 -2.33
C ARG A 60 -48.53 30.19 -1.61
N LEU A 61 -47.57 30.18 -0.70
CA LEU A 61 -47.17 29.01 0.07
C LEU A 61 -48.34 28.44 0.89
N ASN A 62 -49.16 29.32 1.46
CA ASN A 62 -50.30 28.99 2.31
C ASN A 62 -51.64 28.92 1.55
N ALA A 63 -51.62 28.41 0.31
CA ALA A 63 -52.80 28.20 -0.53
C ALA A 63 -53.71 29.44 -0.70
N GLY A 64 -53.13 30.65 -0.70
CA GLY A 64 -53.85 31.92 -0.86
C GLY A 64 -54.29 32.58 0.45
N THR A 65 -54.01 32.00 1.61
CA THR A 65 -54.36 32.58 2.91
C THR A 65 -53.17 33.36 3.50
N ALA A 66 -53.41 34.59 3.97
CA ALA A 66 -52.36 35.37 4.63
C ALA A 66 -51.86 34.64 5.89
N MET A 67 -50.57 34.30 5.92
CA MET A 67 -49.93 33.67 7.09
C MET A 67 -49.99 34.61 8.31
N SER A 68 -50.06 34.03 9.50
CA SER A 68 -49.95 34.81 10.75
C SER A 68 -48.62 35.55 10.81
N MET A 69 -48.60 36.72 11.47
CA MET A 69 -47.38 37.51 11.66
C MET A 69 -46.24 36.68 12.26
N GLY A 70 -46.55 35.74 13.16
CA GLY A 70 -45.58 34.84 13.77
C GLY A 70 -45.05 33.77 12.81
N GLU A 71 -45.88 33.23 11.93
CA GLU A 71 -45.48 32.24 10.92
C GLU A 71 -44.65 32.88 9.81
N SER A 72 -45.06 34.08 9.37
CA SER A 72 -44.31 34.90 8.41
C SER A 72 -42.92 35.26 8.94
N ALA A 73 -42.80 35.63 10.22
CA ALA A 73 -41.49 35.87 10.85
C ALA A 73 -40.60 34.61 10.91
N ARG A 74 -41.17 33.43 11.21
CA ARG A 74 -40.43 32.15 11.18
C ARG A 74 -39.95 31.80 9.76
N LEU A 75 -40.81 31.98 8.75
CA LEU A 75 -40.45 31.75 7.35
C LEU A 75 -39.34 32.72 6.88
N LYS A 76 -39.42 34.01 7.25
CA LYS A 76 -38.35 35.00 6.94
C LYS A 76 -37.02 34.56 7.53
N ARG A 77 -37.02 34.04 8.76
CA ARG A 77 -35.81 33.52 9.41
C ARG A 77 -35.21 32.33 8.66
N VAL A 78 -36.01 31.31 8.34
CA VAL A 78 -35.53 30.12 7.63
C VAL A 78 -34.99 30.49 6.24
N HIS A 79 -35.67 31.39 5.52
CA HIS A 79 -35.21 31.87 4.22
C HIS A 79 -33.88 32.65 4.31
N PHE A 80 -33.74 33.57 5.28
CA PHE A 80 -32.49 34.29 5.51
C PHE A 80 -31.32 33.36 5.85
N GLU A 81 -31.57 32.38 6.71
CA GLU A 81 -30.57 31.36 7.09
C GLU A 81 -30.19 30.51 5.87
N ALA A 82 -31.16 30.08 5.04
CA ALA A 82 -30.90 29.35 3.80
C ALA A 82 -30.02 30.12 2.82
N CYS A 83 -30.34 31.38 2.53
CA CYS A 83 -29.53 32.25 1.66
C CYS A 83 -28.11 32.44 2.20
N THR A 84 -27.98 32.64 3.51
CA THR A 84 -26.67 32.80 4.17
C THR A 84 -25.82 31.53 4.05
N MET A 85 -26.43 30.35 4.22
CA MET A 85 -25.76 29.06 4.10
C MET A 85 -25.29 28.78 2.66
N ILE A 86 -26.08 29.15 1.64
CA ILE A 86 -25.69 29.01 0.23
C ILE A 86 -24.47 29.89 -0.08
N VAL A 87 -24.47 31.16 0.35
CA VAL A 87 -23.35 32.07 0.13
C VAL A 87 -22.08 31.58 0.85
N ALA A 88 -22.21 31.10 2.08
CA ALA A 88 -21.09 30.52 2.82
C ALA A 88 -20.55 29.24 2.15
N HIS A 89 -21.43 28.38 1.63
CA HIS A 89 -21.05 27.17 0.91
C HIS A 89 -20.29 27.49 -0.39
N LEU A 90 -20.80 28.41 -1.20
CA LEU A 90 -20.14 28.85 -2.44
C LEU A 90 -18.76 29.47 -2.17
N ARG A 91 -18.66 30.34 -1.14
CA ARG A 91 -17.35 30.90 -0.72
C ARG A 91 -16.37 29.81 -0.28
N SER A 92 -16.85 28.79 0.44
CA SER A 92 -16.02 27.67 0.86
C SER A 92 -15.55 26.83 -0.31
N GLN A 93 -16.40 26.57 -1.31
CA GLN A 93 -16.01 25.81 -2.51
C GLN A 93 -14.92 26.55 -3.30
N VAL A 94 -15.08 27.87 -3.49
CA VAL A 94 -14.08 28.70 -4.19
C VAL A 94 -12.74 28.71 -3.47
N ASN A 95 -12.74 28.76 -2.13
CA ASN A 95 -11.50 28.72 -1.34
C ASN A 95 -10.84 27.32 -1.25
N GLN A 96 -11.56 26.25 -1.60
CA GLN A 96 -11.11 24.85 -1.44
C GLN A 96 -10.23 24.35 -2.60
N GLU A 97 -10.13 25.06 -3.72
CA GLU A 97 -9.26 24.68 -4.85
C GLU A 97 -7.75 24.72 -4.51
N THR A 98 -7.38 25.37 -3.40
CA THR A 98 -6.00 25.46 -2.91
C THR A 98 -5.64 24.37 -1.89
N GLY A 99 -5.42 23.14 -2.38
CA GLY A 99 -4.50 22.15 -1.80
C GLY A 99 -4.93 21.43 -0.51
N GLY A 100 -5.61 20.29 -0.66
CA GLY A 100 -5.75 19.25 0.36
C GLY A 100 -6.69 18.12 -0.10
N GLU A 101 -6.43 16.86 0.26
CA GLU A 101 -7.39 15.75 0.07
C GLU A 101 -8.64 16.03 0.91
N THR A 102 -9.64 16.65 0.30
CA THR A 102 -10.89 17.01 0.99
C THR A 102 -11.82 15.81 1.01
N ILE A 103 -11.91 15.17 2.18
CA ILE A 103 -12.99 14.23 2.46
C ILE A 103 -14.29 15.05 2.55
N TRP A 104 -15.20 14.83 1.60
CA TRP A 104 -16.53 15.42 1.64
C TRP A 104 -17.31 14.88 2.84
N LYS A 105 -17.76 15.79 3.72
CA LYS A 105 -18.46 15.44 4.95
C LYS A 105 -19.97 15.55 4.75
N LEU A 106 -20.68 14.45 4.97
CA LEU A 106 -22.13 14.45 4.98
C LEU A 106 -22.66 15.10 6.27
N PRO A 107 -23.75 15.89 6.19
CA PRO A 107 -24.44 16.38 7.38
C PRO A 107 -24.87 15.23 8.30
N THR A 108 -24.73 15.41 9.62
CA THR A 108 -25.10 14.38 10.60
C THR A 108 -26.57 13.97 10.49
N ALA A 109 -27.47 14.92 10.20
CA ALA A 109 -28.90 14.65 10.01
C ALA A 109 -29.15 13.72 8.82
N GLU A 110 -28.44 13.92 7.71
CA GLU A 110 -28.50 13.08 6.52
C GLU A 110 -28.03 11.65 6.82
N LYS A 111 -26.92 11.51 7.57
CA LYS A 111 -26.40 10.20 7.97
C LYS A 111 -27.41 9.40 8.80
N ILE A 112 -28.10 10.07 9.72
CA ILE A 112 -29.13 9.44 10.58
C ILE A 112 -30.33 9.03 9.73
N ALA A 113 -30.85 9.92 8.88
CA ALA A 113 -32.00 9.62 8.03
C ALA A 113 -31.72 8.44 7.07
N ARG A 114 -30.52 8.39 6.46
CA ARG A 114 -30.11 7.27 5.61
C ARG A 114 -30.01 5.96 6.37
N LEU A 115 -29.53 6.00 7.62
CA LEU A 115 -29.46 4.83 8.48
C LEU A 115 -30.85 4.32 8.85
N GLU A 116 -31.80 5.20 9.15
CA GLU A 116 -33.19 4.82 9.44
C GLU A 116 -33.89 4.18 8.23
N LEU A 117 -33.75 4.79 7.05
CA LEU A 117 -34.26 4.21 5.79
C LEU A 117 -33.63 2.84 5.50
N GLN A 118 -32.34 2.69 5.76
CA GLN A 118 -31.62 1.44 5.59
C GLN A 118 -32.08 0.37 6.58
N GLN A 119 -32.29 0.72 7.85
CA GLN A 119 -32.84 -0.19 8.87
C GLN A 119 -34.27 -0.63 8.52
N ALA A 120 -35.09 0.28 8.00
CA ALA A 120 -36.45 -0.05 7.54
C ALA A 120 -36.43 -1.00 6.33
N ARG A 121 -35.48 -0.82 5.41
CA ARG A 121 -35.32 -1.67 4.23
C ARG A 121 -34.74 -3.04 4.55
N LEU A 122 -33.77 -3.11 5.45
CA LEU A 122 -33.06 -4.33 5.84
C LEU A 122 -33.71 -4.98 7.06
N GLY A 123 -34.98 -5.40 6.90
CA GLY A 123 -35.72 -6.16 7.91
C GLY A 123 -35.07 -7.53 8.15
N GLY A 124 -34.14 -7.60 9.11
CA GLY A 124 -33.39 -8.81 9.45
C GLY A 124 -32.00 -8.55 10.03
N ILE A 125 -31.49 -7.31 9.93
CA ILE A 125 -30.19 -6.92 10.50
C ILE A 125 -30.40 -5.74 11.42
N SER A 126 -30.04 -5.91 12.70
CA SER A 126 -29.99 -4.79 13.65
C SER A 126 -28.68 -4.03 13.48
N ILE A 127 -28.73 -2.84 12.87
CA ILE A 127 -27.57 -1.96 12.71
C ILE A 127 -27.35 -1.19 14.02
N THR A 128 -26.93 -1.90 15.06
CA THR A 128 -26.66 -1.36 16.41
C THR A 128 -25.34 -1.92 16.96
N GLY A 129 -24.71 -1.19 17.89
CA GLY A 129 -23.46 -1.61 18.54
C GLY A 129 -22.31 -1.81 17.55
N ASP A 130 -21.79 -3.03 17.46
CA ASP A 130 -20.61 -3.37 16.64
C ASP A 130 -20.87 -3.28 15.12
N LEU A 131 -22.12 -3.33 14.68
CA LEU A 131 -22.50 -3.18 13.26
C LEU A 131 -22.72 -1.72 12.86
N GLN A 132 -22.84 -0.79 13.81
CA GLN A 132 -23.09 0.60 13.48
C GLN A 132 -21.80 1.28 12.98
N PRO A 133 -21.75 1.75 11.72
CA PRO A 133 -20.58 2.44 11.20
C PRO A 133 -20.38 3.79 11.90
N SER A 134 -19.12 4.21 12.03
CA SER A 134 -18.81 5.58 12.47
C SER A 134 -19.18 6.60 11.40
N PHE A 135 -19.43 7.84 11.81
CA PHE A 135 -19.70 8.93 10.87
C PHE A 135 -18.49 9.27 10.02
N ALA A 136 -17.27 9.03 10.52
CA ALA A 136 -16.04 9.14 9.73
C ALA A 136 -15.98 8.09 8.61
N LEU A 137 -16.39 6.84 8.87
CA LEU A 137 -16.46 5.81 7.84
C LEU A 137 -17.48 6.14 6.76
N VAL A 138 -18.64 6.70 7.14
CA VAL A 138 -19.65 7.16 6.19
C VAL A 138 -19.12 8.31 5.32
N ASP A 139 -18.36 9.25 5.91
CA ASP A 139 -17.72 10.34 5.15
C ASP A 139 -16.68 9.81 4.16
N LEU A 140 -15.90 8.80 4.54
CA LEU A 140 -14.99 8.13 3.62
C LEU A 140 -15.74 7.45 2.48
N ALA A 141 -16.92 6.89 2.74
CA ALA A 141 -17.74 6.24 1.72
C ALA A 141 -18.44 7.22 0.76
N THR A 142 -18.37 8.55 0.99
CA THR A 142 -18.94 9.57 0.09
C THR A 142 -18.14 9.84 -1.19
N MET A 143 -17.54 8.79 -1.75
CA MET A 143 -16.70 8.85 -2.95
C MET A 143 -17.48 9.11 -4.24
N CYS A 144 -18.82 8.99 -4.22
CA CYS A 144 -19.69 9.36 -5.35
C CYS A 144 -19.45 10.80 -5.82
N GLU A 145 -19.18 11.72 -4.88
CA GLU A 145 -19.04 13.15 -5.16
C GLU A 145 -17.70 13.48 -5.83
N THR A 146 -16.65 12.73 -5.45
CA THR A 146 -15.31 12.89 -6.03
C THR A 146 -15.14 12.07 -7.31
N ASN A 147 -16.09 11.19 -7.63
CA ASN A 147 -16.05 10.22 -8.73
C ASN A 147 -14.75 9.38 -8.74
N ALA A 148 -14.11 9.21 -7.59
CA ALA A 148 -12.83 8.53 -7.43
C ALA A 148 -12.97 7.34 -6.49
N VAL A 149 -12.75 6.13 -7.01
CA VAL A 149 -12.80 4.91 -6.21
C VAL A 149 -11.56 4.82 -5.33
N VAL A 150 -11.77 4.95 -4.02
CA VAL A 150 -10.71 4.80 -3.02
C VAL A 150 -10.97 3.53 -2.21
N TRP A 151 -9.93 2.71 -2.02
CA TRP A 151 -10.04 1.51 -1.19
C TRP A 151 -10.06 1.89 0.31
N ILE A 152 -11.15 1.53 0.99
CA ILE A 152 -11.25 1.70 2.45
C ILE A 152 -10.72 0.42 3.13
N ALA A 153 -9.56 0.55 3.77
CA ALA A 153 -8.96 -0.53 4.54
C ALA A 153 -9.88 -0.98 5.69
N PRO A 154 -9.95 -2.30 6.01
CA PRO A 154 -10.71 -2.80 7.16
C PRO A 154 -10.32 -2.13 8.48
N SER A 155 -9.05 -1.76 8.64
CA SER A 155 -8.54 -1.03 9.81
C SER A 155 -9.08 0.40 9.94
N ARG A 156 -9.62 1.00 8.88
CA ARG A 156 -10.30 2.31 8.93
C ARG A 156 -11.80 2.20 9.17
N CYS A 157 -12.35 0.97 9.21
CA CYS A 157 -13.77 0.73 9.37
C CYS A 157 -14.18 0.73 10.86
N SER A 158 -14.12 1.90 11.50
CA SER A 158 -14.42 2.08 12.92
C SER A 158 -15.92 2.01 13.23
N LYS A 159 -16.25 1.71 14.49
CA LYS A 159 -17.63 1.67 15.01
C LYS A 159 -18.04 3.00 15.66
N ARG A 160 -19.34 3.28 15.69
CA ARG A 160 -19.88 4.53 16.26
C ARG A 160 -19.45 4.77 17.71
N GLU A 161 -19.49 3.75 18.56
CA GLU A 161 -19.08 3.86 19.97
C GLU A 161 -17.63 4.33 20.14
N HIS A 162 -16.73 3.88 19.27
CA HIS A 162 -15.31 4.25 19.31
C HIS A 162 -15.10 5.72 18.97
N GLU A 163 -15.87 6.25 18.01
CA GLU A 163 -15.89 7.66 17.66
C GLU A 163 -16.41 8.52 18.84
N VAL A 164 -17.49 8.08 19.50
CA VAL A 164 -18.06 8.78 20.67
C VAL A 164 -17.05 8.83 21.82
N GLN A 165 -16.38 7.71 22.12
CA GLN A 165 -15.36 7.66 23.17
C GLN A 165 -14.13 8.53 22.86
N LEU A 166 -13.72 8.60 21.59
CA LEU A 166 -12.62 9.48 21.16
C LEU A 166 -13.02 10.95 21.18
N SER A 167 -14.29 11.28 20.90
CA SER A 167 -14.79 12.66 20.98
C SER A 167 -14.75 13.24 22.41
N THR A 168 -14.79 12.38 23.42
CA THR A 168 -14.63 12.75 24.83
C THR A 168 -13.16 13.03 25.21
N LYS A 169 -12.19 12.51 24.44
CA LYS A 169 -10.76 12.78 24.68
C LYS A 169 -10.37 14.07 23.97
N ALA A 170 -9.81 15.02 24.71
CA ALA A 170 -9.36 16.30 24.18
C ALA A 170 -8.36 16.08 23.02
N LYS A 171 -8.64 16.66 21.86
CA LYS A 171 -7.77 16.59 20.68
C LYS A 171 -6.48 17.37 20.95
N PRO A 172 -5.29 16.76 20.88
CA PRO A 172 -4.03 17.50 21.00
C PRO A 172 -3.86 18.40 19.78
N GLN A 173 -3.92 19.72 19.99
CA GLN A 173 -3.61 20.70 18.96
C GLN A 173 -2.10 20.74 18.74
N ILE A 174 -1.65 20.50 17.51
CA ILE A 174 -0.25 20.66 17.14
C ILE A 174 -0.13 22.01 16.43
N VAL A 175 0.70 22.90 16.98
CA VAL A 175 0.97 24.20 16.38
C VAL A 175 2.14 24.03 15.42
N SER A 176 1.88 24.15 14.11
CA SER A 176 2.91 24.17 13.07
C SER A 176 3.14 25.61 12.62
N VAL A 177 4.39 26.08 12.67
CA VAL A 177 4.80 27.41 12.17
C VAL A 177 5.36 27.24 10.76
N GLU A 178 4.62 27.65 9.74
CA GLU A 178 5.15 27.83 8.38
C GLU A 178 5.15 29.32 8.03
N GLN A 179 6.31 29.82 7.60
CA GLN A 179 6.54 31.15 7.00
C GLN A 179 5.65 32.28 7.55
N ASN A 180 5.92 32.67 8.80
CA ASN A 180 5.38 33.88 9.45
C ASN A 180 3.86 33.92 9.68
N SER A 181 3.15 32.79 9.59
CA SER A 181 1.74 32.67 9.98
C SER A 181 1.51 31.42 10.84
N LEU A 182 0.93 31.60 12.04
CA LEU A 182 0.56 30.49 12.92
C LEU A 182 -0.66 29.78 12.35
N ARG A 183 -0.49 28.57 11.80
CA ARG A 183 -1.62 27.68 11.46
C ARG A 183 -1.77 26.64 12.57
N LEU A 184 -2.90 26.70 13.28
CA LEU A 184 -3.33 25.62 14.16
C LEU A 184 -3.77 24.44 13.29
N THR A 185 -2.93 23.41 13.20
CA THR A 185 -3.27 22.18 12.50
C THR A 185 -3.71 21.14 13.54
N SER A 186 -5.00 20.86 13.62
CA SER A 186 -5.47 19.73 14.43
C SER A 186 -5.00 18.42 13.79
N SER A 187 -4.25 17.58 14.52
CA SER A 187 -3.99 16.22 14.05
C SER A 187 -5.31 15.45 13.99
N GLU A 188 -5.71 15.01 12.80
CA GLU A 188 -6.82 14.07 12.64
C GLU A 188 -6.37 12.73 13.22
N GLN A 189 -6.84 12.38 14.42
CA GLN A 189 -6.65 11.04 14.95
C GLN A 189 -7.51 10.09 14.12
N ASP A 190 -6.86 9.36 13.20
CA ASP A 190 -7.49 8.26 12.47
C ASP A 190 -8.04 7.23 13.47
N THR A 191 -9.37 7.10 13.52
CA THR A 191 -10.01 6.08 14.33
C THR A 191 -9.72 4.72 13.72
N LYS A 192 -8.82 3.92 14.34
CA LYS A 192 -8.47 2.59 13.85
C LYS A 192 -9.38 1.53 14.47
N ALA A 193 -9.97 0.69 13.62
CA ALA A 193 -10.66 -0.53 14.02
C ALA A 193 -9.65 -1.64 14.27
N ASP A 194 -9.86 -2.39 15.36
CA ASP A 194 -9.15 -3.65 15.59
C ASP A 194 -9.64 -4.70 14.58
N VAL A 195 -8.68 -5.36 13.91
CA VAL A 195 -8.91 -6.40 12.90
C VAL A 195 -8.05 -7.64 13.19
N SER A 196 -7.58 -7.78 14.42
CA SER A 196 -6.69 -8.88 14.83
C SER A 196 -7.37 -10.26 14.76
N THR A 197 -8.68 -10.31 14.96
CA THR A 197 -9.46 -11.55 14.89
C THR A 197 -10.33 -11.60 13.63
N GLU A 198 -10.58 -12.81 13.12
CA GLU A 198 -11.46 -13.05 11.96
C GLU A 198 -12.87 -12.46 12.19
N LEU A 199 -13.39 -12.55 13.42
CA LEU A 199 -14.69 -11.99 13.79
C LEU A 199 -14.71 -10.45 13.76
N GLN A 200 -13.68 -9.80 14.32
CA GLN A 200 -13.56 -8.34 14.27
C GLN A 200 -13.39 -7.85 12.83
N TRP A 201 -12.63 -8.59 12.00
CA TRP A 201 -12.49 -8.31 10.58
C TRP A 201 -13.84 -8.42 9.86
N GLN A 202 -14.64 -9.45 10.15
CA GLN A 202 -15.99 -9.58 9.61
C GLN A 202 -16.86 -8.37 9.98
N PHE A 203 -16.87 -7.94 11.25
CA PHE A 203 -17.63 -6.76 11.66
C PHE A 203 -17.14 -5.48 10.98
N ALA A 204 -15.83 -5.32 10.79
CA ALA A 204 -15.25 -4.19 10.05
C ALA A 204 -15.74 -4.15 8.59
N MET A 205 -15.76 -5.31 7.93
CA MET A 205 -16.25 -5.45 6.56
C MET A 205 -17.75 -5.20 6.46
N GLN A 206 -18.55 -5.68 7.42
CA GLN A 206 -19.98 -5.40 7.48
C GLN A 206 -20.26 -3.91 7.68
N ARG A 207 -19.53 -3.22 8.57
CA ARG A 207 -19.64 -1.75 8.70
C ARG A 207 -19.32 -1.04 7.39
N ARG A 208 -18.32 -1.50 6.64
CA ARG A 208 -17.98 -0.95 5.32
C ARG A 208 -19.12 -1.14 4.31
N GLY A 209 -19.73 -2.33 4.28
CA GLY A 209 -20.88 -2.61 3.41
C GLY A 209 -22.08 -1.71 3.73
N ILE A 210 -22.35 -1.47 5.01
CA ILE A 210 -23.42 -0.56 5.47
C ILE A 210 -23.11 0.88 5.02
N ALA A 211 -21.87 1.34 5.17
CA ALA A 211 -21.45 2.68 4.75
C ALA A 211 -21.55 2.87 3.22
N PHE A 212 -21.16 1.88 2.42
CA PHE A 212 -21.31 1.93 0.96
C PHE A 212 -22.76 1.93 0.49
N ASP A 213 -23.63 1.22 1.21
CA ASP A 213 -25.06 1.19 0.91
C ASP A 213 -25.73 2.53 1.28
N GLN A 214 -25.26 3.21 2.34
CA GLN A 214 -25.69 4.57 2.69
C GLN A 214 -25.21 5.63 1.69
N SER A 215 -24.04 5.45 1.06
CA SER A 215 -23.58 6.37 0.02
C SER A 215 -24.13 6.05 -1.38
N GLY A 216 -24.85 4.94 -1.53
CA GLY A 216 -25.41 4.49 -2.80
C GLY A 216 -24.38 3.88 -3.75
N LEU A 217 -23.17 3.58 -3.29
CA LEU A 217 -22.08 3.02 -4.11
C LEU A 217 -22.28 1.53 -4.40
N ILE A 218 -22.56 0.74 -3.36
CA ILE A 218 -22.72 -0.71 -3.46
C ILE A 218 -23.89 -1.11 -2.56
N ALA A 219 -24.85 -1.85 -3.12
CA ALA A 219 -25.95 -2.40 -2.34
C ALA A 219 -25.44 -3.39 -1.28
N TRP A 220 -26.00 -3.32 -0.07
CA TRP A 220 -25.64 -4.19 1.06
C TRP A 220 -25.48 -5.66 0.69
N ASN A 221 -26.47 -6.22 -0.03
CA ASN A 221 -26.48 -7.64 -0.40
C ASN A 221 -25.28 -8.04 -1.29
N THR A 222 -24.85 -7.16 -2.19
CA THR A 222 -23.73 -7.43 -3.09
C THR A 222 -22.41 -7.44 -2.32
N HIS A 223 -22.21 -6.43 -1.46
CA HIS A 223 -21.02 -6.35 -0.60
C HIS A 223 -20.96 -7.52 0.41
N GLN A 224 -22.10 -7.89 0.99
CA GLN A 224 -22.18 -8.99 1.94
C GLN A 224 -21.84 -10.34 1.31
N ARG A 225 -22.25 -10.60 0.07
CA ARG A 225 -21.87 -11.83 -0.67
C ARG A 225 -20.37 -11.91 -0.91
N TRP A 226 -19.72 -10.79 -1.23
CA TRP A 226 -18.25 -10.75 -1.36
C TRP A 226 -17.55 -11.06 -0.03
N THR A 227 -17.99 -10.39 1.05
CA THR A 227 -17.44 -10.62 2.39
C THR A 227 -17.60 -12.09 2.82
N GLN A 228 -18.76 -12.69 2.55
CA GLN A 228 -19.01 -14.12 2.81
C GLN A 228 -18.10 -15.04 1.99
N GLN A 229 -17.81 -14.71 0.73
CA GLN A 229 -16.91 -15.51 -0.10
C GLN A 229 -15.45 -15.48 0.40
N LEU A 230 -14.99 -14.32 0.86
CA LEU A 230 -13.68 -14.18 1.48
C LEU A 230 -13.57 -15.01 2.78
N LEU A 231 -14.59 -14.93 3.64
CA LEU A 231 -14.65 -15.74 4.86
C LEU A 231 -14.75 -17.25 4.57
N ALA A 232 -15.52 -17.65 3.55
CA ALA A 232 -15.59 -19.04 3.12
C ALA A 232 -14.22 -19.56 2.62
N THR A 233 -13.42 -18.70 2.00
CA THR A 233 -12.06 -19.04 1.56
C THR A 233 -11.11 -19.22 2.73
N LEU A 234 -11.23 -18.41 3.79
CA LEU A 234 -10.47 -18.60 5.04
C LEU A 234 -10.82 -19.91 5.73
N MET A 235 -12.08 -20.32 5.66
CA MET A 235 -12.55 -21.56 6.29
C MET A 235 -12.30 -22.82 5.48
N ARG A 236 -11.87 -22.70 4.22
CA ARG A 236 -11.61 -23.84 3.34
C ARG A 236 -10.36 -24.59 3.80
N GLU A 237 -10.46 -25.92 3.86
CA GLU A 237 -9.31 -26.78 4.15
C GLU A 237 -8.27 -26.68 3.02
N PRO A 238 -6.98 -26.48 3.35
CA PRO A 238 -5.93 -26.37 2.34
C PRO A 238 -5.70 -27.74 1.67
N PRO A 239 -5.47 -27.79 0.34
CA PRO A 239 -5.02 -29.01 -0.33
C PRO A 239 -3.71 -29.54 0.26
N ILE A 240 -3.47 -30.84 0.14
CA ILE A 240 -2.28 -31.51 0.68
C ILE A 240 -1.00 -30.80 0.16
N GLY A 241 -0.18 -30.31 1.07
CA GLY A 241 1.06 -29.58 0.76
C GLY A 241 0.95 -28.05 0.72
N PHE A 242 -0.24 -27.49 0.96
CA PHE A 242 -0.47 -26.04 1.03
C PHE A 242 -0.73 -25.56 2.46
N VAL A 243 -0.45 -24.27 2.70
CA VAL A 243 -0.74 -23.59 3.97
C VAL A 243 -2.13 -22.97 3.91
N LYS A 244 -2.81 -22.90 5.05
CA LYS A 244 -4.11 -22.22 5.19
C LYS A 244 -3.99 -20.75 4.78
N VAL A 245 -5.03 -20.21 4.14
CA VAL A 245 -5.08 -18.80 3.78
C VAL A 245 -5.10 -17.93 5.03
N HIS A 246 -4.29 -16.87 5.05
CA HIS A 246 -4.22 -15.91 6.16
C HIS A 246 -5.05 -14.64 5.89
N LEU A 247 -5.45 -13.95 6.96
CA LEU A 247 -6.26 -12.72 6.91
C LEU A 247 -5.61 -11.60 6.06
N GLU A 248 -4.28 -11.51 6.06
CA GLU A 248 -3.53 -10.55 5.25
C GLU A 248 -3.69 -10.80 3.75
N GLN A 249 -3.70 -12.08 3.34
CA GLN A 249 -3.89 -12.46 1.93
C GLN A 249 -5.30 -12.10 1.46
N VAL A 250 -6.30 -12.29 2.32
CA VAL A 250 -7.69 -11.90 2.05
C VAL A 250 -7.84 -10.38 1.97
N THR A 251 -7.18 -9.64 2.86
CA THR A 251 -7.20 -8.17 2.83
C THR A 251 -6.50 -7.64 1.58
N SER A 252 -5.42 -8.28 1.14
CA SER A 252 -4.75 -7.95 -0.13
C SER A 252 -5.64 -8.26 -1.34
N ALA A 253 -6.33 -9.40 -1.35
CA ALA A 253 -7.27 -9.76 -2.40
C ALA A 253 -8.45 -8.75 -2.49
N ASP A 254 -8.95 -8.29 -1.34
CA ASP A 254 -9.95 -7.21 -1.30
C ASP A 254 -9.40 -5.90 -1.89
N ARG A 255 -8.15 -5.52 -1.56
CA ARG A 255 -7.51 -4.33 -2.14
C ARG A 255 -7.40 -4.43 -3.67
N GLU A 256 -6.94 -5.56 -4.19
CA GLU A 256 -6.82 -5.81 -5.63
C GLU A 256 -8.18 -5.73 -6.34
N LEU A 257 -9.25 -6.24 -5.72
CA LEU A 257 -10.61 -6.11 -6.27
C LEU A 257 -10.99 -4.64 -6.50
N PHE A 258 -10.74 -3.76 -5.52
CA PHE A 258 -11.04 -2.32 -5.68
C PHE A 258 -10.14 -1.63 -6.70
N SER A 259 -8.87 -2.04 -6.82
CA SER A 259 -7.98 -1.57 -7.89
C SER A 259 -8.53 -1.93 -9.28
N LEU A 260 -9.02 -3.16 -9.46
CA LEU A 260 -9.62 -3.60 -10.73
C LEU A 260 -10.93 -2.86 -11.03
N ILE A 261 -11.80 -2.69 -10.03
CA ILE A 261 -13.03 -1.90 -10.18
C ILE A 261 -12.70 -0.47 -10.60
N SER A 262 -11.72 0.17 -9.96
CA SER A 262 -11.27 1.52 -10.31
C SER A 262 -10.78 1.60 -11.76
N ALA A 263 -9.95 0.63 -12.19
CA ALA A 263 -9.43 0.58 -13.55
C ALA A 263 -10.53 0.41 -14.61
N GLU A 264 -11.52 -0.47 -14.36
CA GLU A 264 -12.64 -0.67 -15.27
C GLU A 264 -13.58 0.55 -15.34
N LEU A 265 -13.83 1.22 -14.21
CA LEU A 265 -14.67 2.42 -14.19
C LEU A 265 -14.00 3.63 -14.85
N GLN A 266 -12.67 3.74 -14.74
CA GLN A 266 -11.91 4.75 -15.50
C GLN A 266 -12.01 4.52 -17.01
N LYS A 267 -11.93 3.27 -17.48
CA LYS A 267 -12.12 2.94 -18.90
C LYS A 267 -13.53 3.28 -19.37
N ALA A 268 -14.54 2.97 -18.57
CA ALA A 268 -15.94 3.18 -18.94
C ALA A 268 -16.39 4.65 -18.85
N THR A 269 -15.61 5.54 -18.21
CA THR A 269 -15.97 6.95 -17.95
C THR A 269 -17.38 7.08 -17.35
N THR A 270 -17.78 6.14 -16.51
CA THR A 270 -19.12 6.12 -15.91
C THR A 270 -19.13 6.93 -14.62
N VAL A 271 -20.15 7.76 -14.42
CA VAL A 271 -20.38 8.46 -13.15
C VAL A 271 -20.86 7.45 -12.11
N LEU A 272 -20.27 7.48 -10.91
CA LEU A 272 -20.62 6.59 -9.80
C LEU A 272 -22.08 6.66 -9.35
N THR A 273 -22.79 7.74 -9.68
CA THR A 273 -24.21 7.96 -9.35
C THR A 273 -25.20 7.31 -10.34
N ALA A 274 -24.72 6.65 -11.40
CA ALA A 274 -25.58 5.96 -12.35
C ALA A 274 -26.38 4.82 -11.68
N THR A 275 -27.64 4.65 -12.07
CA THR A 275 -28.49 3.54 -11.62
C THR A 275 -28.65 2.51 -12.74
N PRO A 276 -28.35 1.21 -12.52
CA PRO A 276 -27.83 0.60 -11.29
C PRO A 276 -26.37 1.02 -10.97
N PRO A 277 -25.98 1.04 -9.68
CA PRO A 277 -24.66 1.50 -9.26
C PRO A 277 -23.55 0.70 -9.96
N PRO A 278 -22.66 1.36 -10.73
CA PRO A 278 -21.72 0.68 -11.62
C PRO A 278 -20.68 -0.13 -10.83
N MET A 279 -20.31 0.32 -9.63
CA MET A 279 -19.45 -0.45 -8.71
C MET A 279 -20.08 -1.77 -8.28
N ALA A 280 -21.40 -1.81 -8.05
CA ALA A 280 -22.08 -3.05 -7.65
C ALA A 280 -22.12 -4.07 -8.80
N VAL A 281 -22.27 -3.60 -10.04
CA VAL A 281 -22.29 -4.45 -11.23
C VAL A 281 -20.90 -5.06 -11.46
N GLU A 282 -19.86 -4.24 -11.43
CA GLU A 282 -18.49 -4.73 -11.67
C GLU A 282 -18.02 -5.64 -10.52
N MET A 283 -18.39 -5.34 -9.28
CA MET A 283 -18.10 -6.20 -8.13
C MET A 283 -18.73 -7.59 -8.30
N GLU A 284 -19.99 -7.68 -8.73
CA GLU A 284 -20.66 -8.96 -8.95
C GLU A 284 -20.05 -9.75 -10.13
N LYS A 285 -19.63 -9.05 -11.19
CA LYS A 285 -18.95 -9.63 -12.34
C LYS A 285 -17.58 -10.19 -11.96
N LEU A 286 -16.74 -9.41 -11.28
CA LEU A 286 -15.43 -9.83 -10.80
C LEU A 286 -15.54 -10.95 -9.76
N ARG A 287 -16.58 -10.94 -8.91
CA ARG A 287 -16.87 -12.04 -7.99
C ARG A 287 -17.12 -13.36 -8.71
N ARG A 288 -17.90 -13.34 -9.79
CA ARG A 288 -18.16 -14.53 -10.63
C ARG A 288 -16.92 -14.98 -11.38
N GLN A 289 -16.16 -14.04 -11.92
CA GLN A 289 -14.91 -14.32 -12.61
C GLN A 289 -13.85 -14.88 -11.67
N GLY A 290 -13.73 -14.38 -10.43
CA GLY A 290 -12.81 -14.92 -9.41
C GLY A 290 -13.12 -16.38 -9.05
N SER A 291 -14.38 -16.79 -9.10
CA SER A 291 -14.79 -18.20 -8.96
C SER A 291 -14.47 -19.05 -10.19
N GLN A 292 -14.31 -18.43 -11.36
CA GLN A 292 -13.99 -19.10 -12.64
C GLN A 292 -12.51 -18.97 -13.04
N CYS A 293 -11.74 -18.13 -12.35
CA CYS A 293 -10.37 -17.80 -12.74
C CYS A 293 -9.44 -18.96 -12.38
N SER A 294 -9.09 -19.71 -13.42
CA SER A 294 -8.07 -20.76 -13.47
C SER A 294 -6.66 -20.31 -13.06
N TYR A 295 -6.45 -19.04 -12.69
CA TYR A 295 -5.17 -18.53 -12.22
C TYR A 295 -4.72 -19.17 -10.90
N ALA A 296 -5.66 -19.61 -10.06
CA ALA A 296 -5.36 -20.44 -8.89
C ALA A 296 -4.78 -21.80 -9.30
N ALA A 297 -5.24 -22.38 -10.41
CA ALA A 297 -4.74 -23.65 -10.92
C ALA A 297 -3.32 -23.50 -11.51
N GLU A 298 -3.04 -22.42 -12.25
CA GLU A 298 -1.69 -22.15 -12.79
C GLU A 298 -0.66 -21.85 -11.69
N LEU A 299 -1.05 -21.07 -10.67
CA LEU A 299 -0.20 -20.84 -9.49
C LEU A 299 -0.01 -22.12 -8.68
N GLN A 300 -1.04 -22.94 -8.53
CA GLN A 300 -0.98 -24.23 -7.85
C GLN A 300 -0.10 -25.22 -8.62
N GLU A 301 -0.14 -25.22 -9.95
CA GLU A 301 0.70 -26.05 -10.80
C GLU A 301 2.16 -25.61 -10.72
N ASN A 302 2.44 -24.30 -10.79
CA ASN A 302 3.78 -23.76 -10.65
C ASN A 302 4.37 -24.01 -9.26
N ALA A 303 3.56 -23.87 -8.21
CA ALA A 303 3.96 -24.21 -6.84
C ALA A 303 4.24 -25.71 -6.71
N SER A 304 3.37 -26.56 -7.26
CA SER A 304 3.55 -28.02 -7.23
C SER A 304 4.81 -28.46 -7.97
N LYS A 305 5.12 -27.84 -9.13
CA LYS A 305 6.37 -28.04 -9.88
C LYS A 305 7.58 -27.68 -9.03
N ARG A 306 7.57 -26.51 -8.37
CA ARG A 306 8.66 -26.06 -7.49
C ARG A 306 8.87 -26.99 -6.29
N THR A 307 7.80 -27.38 -5.60
CA THR A 307 7.85 -28.31 -4.46
C THR A 307 8.39 -29.68 -4.88
N ARG A 308 7.98 -30.19 -6.05
CA ARG A 308 8.48 -31.46 -6.59
C ARG A 308 9.98 -31.40 -6.92
N ILE A 309 10.45 -30.31 -7.54
CA ILE A 309 11.87 -30.10 -7.82
C ILE A 309 12.67 -30.02 -6.52
N GLN A 310 12.21 -29.22 -5.56
CA GLN A 310 12.88 -29.10 -4.25
C GLN A 310 12.92 -30.44 -3.52
N TRP A 311 11.83 -31.21 -3.55
CA TRP A 311 11.79 -32.54 -2.94
C TRP A 311 12.74 -33.51 -3.64
N LYS A 312 12.76 -33.56 -4.98
CA LYS A 312 13.70 -34.39 -5.78
C LYS A 312 15.14 -34.15 -5.33
N TRP A 313 15.58 -32.89 -5.32
CA TRP A 313 16.96 -32.55 -4.94
C TRP A 313 17.24 -32.70 -3.46
N THR A 314 16.24 -32.55 -2.58
CA THR A 314 16.39 -32.79 -1.14
C THR A 314 16.58 -34.27 -0.83
N GLN A 315 15.85 -35.16 -1.50
CA GLN A 315 16.06 -36.61 -1.38
C GLN A 315 17.41 -37.02 -1.95
N ARG A 316 17.74 -36.52 -3.16
CA ARG A 316 19.02 -36.83 -3.80
C ARG A 316 20.22 -36.35 -2.99
N ALA A 317 20.11 -35.21 -2.31
CA ALA A 317 21.13 -34.73 -1.39
C ALA A 317 21.34 -35.65 -0.16
N LYS A 318 20.30 -36.35 0.29
CA LYS A 318 20.44 -37.35 1.37
C LYS A 318 21.15 -38.60 0.89
N GLU A 319 20.77 -39.09 -0.29
CA GLU A 319 21.40 -40.26 -0.93
C GLU A 319 22.89 -40.02 -1.21
N LEU A 320 23.23 -38.85 -1.74
CA LEU A 320 24.61 -38.46 -2.07
C LEU A 320 25.46 -38.07 -0.84
N SER A 321 24.90 -38.01 0.37
CA SER A 321 25.62 -37.57 1.57
C SER A 321 26.82 -38.48 1.90
N ALA A 322 26.71 -39.79 1.67
CA ALA A 322 27.81 -40.73 1.87
C ALA A 322 28.92 -40.54 0.82
N ASP A 323 28.52 -40.33 -0.43
CA ASP A 323 29.42 -40.11 -1.56
C ASP A 323 30.13 -38.75 -1.49
N GLU A 324 29.48 -37.73 -0.94
CA GLU A 324 30.11 -36.44 -0.68
C GLU A 324 31.17 -36.52 0.42
N LYS A 325 30.93 -37.32 1.47
CA LYS A 325 31.94 -37.53 2.53
C LYS A 325 33.18 -38.23 1.99
N SER A 326 33.02 -39.28 1.20
CA SER A 326 34.16 -39.99 0.59
C SER A 326 34.92 -39.11 -0.41
N PHE A 327 34.22 -38.26 -1.15
CA PHE A 327 34.84 -37.29 -2.05
C PHE A 327 35.62 -36.20 -1.29
N LYS A 328 35.05 -35.67 -0.21
CA LYS A 328 35.70 -34.66 0.64
C LYS A 328 36.94 -35.18 1.36
N GLN A 329 37.00 -36.49 1.65
CA GLN A 329 38.20 -37.11 2.21
C GLN A 329 39.37 -37.22 1.22
N ARG A 330 39.09 -37.20 -0.09
CA ARG A 330 40.11 -37.25 -1.15
C ARG A 330 40.66 -35.86 -1.51
N LEU A 331 39.99 -34.79 -1.06
CA LEU A 331 40.39 -33.41 -1.33
C LEU A 331 41.54 -32.98 -0.42
N PRO A 332 42.43 -32.08 -0.89
CA PRO A 332 43.42 -31.44 -0.03
C PRO A 332 42.77 -30.78 1.20
N PRO A 333 43.45 -30.76 2.37
CA PRO A 333 42.86 -30.33 3.64
C PRO A 333 42.32 -28.88 3.60
N HIS A 334 43.01 -27.99 2.89
CA HIS A 334 42.59 -26.59 2.71
C HIS A 334 41.29 -26.47 1.89
N MET A 335 41.11 -27.29 0.84
CA MET A 335 39.89 -27.31 0.04
C MET A 335 38.72 -27.96 0.77
N ALA A 336 38.99 -29.00 1.58
CA ALA A 336 37.97 -29.69 2.35
C ALA A 336 37.32 -28.77 3.42
N GLU A 337 38.09 -27.83 3.98
CA GLU A 337 37.58 -26.84 4.93
C GLU A 337 36.69 -25.79 4.25
N LEU A 338 37.15 -25.20 3.13
CA LEU A 338 36.38 -24.22 2.35
C LEU A 338 35.07 -24.80 1.81
N LEU A 339 35.10 -26.05 1.32
CA LEU A 339 33.94 -26.72 0.72
C LEU A 339 33.10 -27.51 1.74
N LYS A 340 33.38 -27.41 3.05
CA LYS A 340 32.71 -28.18 4.11
C LYS A 340 31.19 -28.05 4.04
N LYS A 341 30.69 -26.81 3.89
CA LYS A 341 29.25 -26.50 3.82
C LYS A 341 28.63 -26.70 2.43
N LYS A 342 29.43 -26.91 1.38
CA LYS A 342 28.96 -26.99 -0.02
C LYS A 342 28.75 -28.42 -0.49
N ARG A 343 27.72 -28.64 -1.31
CA ARG A 343 27.30 -29.94 -1.85
C ARG A 343 27.66 -30.05 -3.33
N ILE A 344 28.93 -30.36 -3.61
CA ILE A 344 29.50 -30.26 -4.96
C ILE A 344 29.03 -31.39 -5.88
N LYS A 345 28.83 -32.61 -5.34
CA LYS A 345 28.30 -33.73 -6.15
C LYS A 345 26.84 -33.50 -6.53
N LEU A 346 26.04 -32.99 -5.59
CA LEU A 346 24.67 -32.58 -5.88
C LEU A 346 24.62 -31.50 -6.97
N LEU A 347 25.52 -30.50 -6.90
CA LEU A 347 25.63 -29.46 -7.92
C LEU A 347 25.93 -30.05 -9.30
N GLY A 348 26.89 -30.99 -9.39
CA GLY A 348 27.20 -31.68 -10.65
C GLY A 348 26.00 -32.42 -11.24
N GLU A 349 25.25 -33.17 -10.43
CA GLU A 349 24.03 -33.84 -10.90
C GLU A 349 22.93 -32.85 -11.32
N MET A 350 22.80 -31.72 -10.64
CA MET A 350 21.85 -30.65 -11.02
C MET A 350 22.21 -30.04 -12.37
N LEU A 351 23.49 -29.77 -12.61
CA LEU A 351 23.97 -29.23 -13.89
C LEU A 351 23.76 -30.22 -15.04
N ALA A 352 23.96 -31.52 -14.79
CA ALA A 352 23.69 -32.56 -15.77
C ALA A 352 22.19 -32.71 -16.10
N ASP A 353 21.30 -32.66 -15.10
CA ASP A 353 19.84 -32.72 -15.29
C ASP A 353 19.31 -31.48 -16.06
N LEU A 354 19.96 -30.32 -15.86
CA LEU A 354 19.67 -29.07 -16.59
C LEU A 354 20.29 -29.01 -18.00
N LYS A 355 21.13 -29.98 -18.38
CA LYS A 355 21.94 -29.97 -19.62
C LYS A 355 22.76 -28.68 -19.76
N TYR A 356 23.38 -28.26 -18.66
CA TYR A 356 24.25 -27.09 -18.69
C TYR A 356 25.45 -27.35 -19.62
N PRO A 357 25.91 -26.36 -20.42
CA PRO A 357 26.97 -26.56 -21.40
C PRO A 357 28.31 -27.01 -20.80
N ASP A 358 28.57 -26.64 -19.54
CA ASP A 358 29.79 -26.98 -18.82
C ASP A 358 29.56 -28.13 -17.84
N ALA A 359 30.02 -29.31 -18.21
CA ALA A 359 29.93 -30.52 -17.39
C ALA A 359 31.06 -30.64 -16.35
N HIS A 360 32.15 -29.86 -16.49
CA HIS A 360 33.34 -29.96 -15.64
C HIS A 360 33.39 -28.91 -14.54
N LEU A 361 32.50 -27.92 -14.56
CA LEU A 361 32.42 -26.86 -13.56
C LEU A 361 32.45 -27.34 -12.10
N ALA A 362 31.77 -28.45 -11.79
CA ALA A 362 31.76 -29.00 -10.42
C ALA A 362 33.13 -29.58 -10.01
N GLU A 363 33.85 -30.18 -10.96
CA GLU A 363 35.20 -30.72 -10.75
C GLU A 363 36.22 -29.58 -10.65
N ASP A 364 36.06 -28.53 -11.46
CA ASP A 364 36.94 -27.37 -11.44
C ASP A 364 36.78 -26.57 -10.14
N ILE A 365 35.56 -26.38 -9.64
CA ILE A 365 35.33 -25.79 -8.31
C ILE A 365 35.99 -26.65 -7.21
N ALA A 366 35.91 -27.98 -7.31
CA ALA A 366 36.56 -28.88 -6.37
C ALA A 366 38.10 -28.78 -6.42
N ALA A 367 38.66 -28.46 -7.59
CA ALA A 367 40.08 -28.22 -7.81
C ALA A 367 40.52 -26.76 -7.57
N GLY A 368 39.63 -25.87 -7.10
CA GLY A 368 39.96 -24.46 -6.86
C GLY A 368 40.15 -23.65 -8.14
N LEU A 369 39.46 -24.04 -9.22
CA LEU A 369 39.54 -23.47 -10.56
C LEU A 369 40.95 -23.50 -11.17
N ARG A 370 41.90 -24.23 -10.55
CA ARG A 370 43.30 -24.38 -10.96
C ARG A 370 44.02 -23.04 -11.20
N LEU A 371 43.59 -22.02 -10.49
CA LEU A 371 44.18 -20.69 -10.55
C LEU A 371 45.50 -20.65 -9.77
N ALA A 372 46.48 -19.87 -10.24
CA ALA A 372 47.75 -19.71 -9.55
C ALA A 372 47.65 -18.62 -8.48
N TRP A 373 47.41 -19.04 -7.24
CA TRP A 373 47.31 -18.14 -6.07
C TRP A 373 48.57 -18.19 -5.23
N THR A 374 48.95 -17.02 -4.70
CA THR A 374 49.89 -16.95 -3.57
C THR A 374 49.25 -16.20 -2.41
N ALA A 375 49.57 -16.66 -1.20
CA ALA A 375 49.20 -15.99 0.03
C ALA A 375 50.47 -15.35 0.61
N TYR A 376 50.58 -14.03 0.47
CA TYR A 376 51.67 -13.26 1.06
C TYR A 376 51.08 -12.36 2.15
N PHE A 377 51.14 -12.83 3.40
CA PHE A 377 50.44 -12.22 4.54
C PHE A 377 48.93 -12.01 4.26
N ASP A 378 48.46 -10.76 4.34
CA ASP A 378 47.06 -10.39 4.13
C ASP A 378 46.71 -10.20 2.64
N ASP A 379 47.70 -10.28 1.74
CA ASP A 379 47.51 -10.10 0.30
C ASP A 379 47.39 -11.46 -0.42
N TYR A 380 46.22 -11.71 -1.02
CA TYR A 380 45.94 -12.87 -1.87
C TYR A 380 46.18 -12.52 -3.34
N THR A 381 47.41 -12.64 -3.79
CA THR A 381 47.81 -12.28 -5.15
C THR A 381 47.61 -13.45 -6.12
N ASN A 382 47.19 -13.12 -7.35
CA ASN A 382 46.93 -14.09 -8.41
C ASN A 382 47.82 -13.82 -9.62
N PHE A 383 48.34 -14.88 -10.23
CA PHE A 383 49.12 -14.83 -11.46
C PHE A 383 48.36 -15.48 -12.61
N SER A 384 48.33 -14.82 -13.75
CA SER A 384 47.75 -15.35 -14.99
C SER A 384 48.56 -14.87 -16.18
N ALA A 385 48.57 -15.65 -17.26
CA ALA A 385 49.10 -15.19 -18.53
C ALA A 385 48.21 -14.06 -19.08
N GLU A 386 48.81 -13.11 -19.82
CA GLU A 386 48.10 -11.93 -20.32
C GLU A 386 46.83 -12.30 -21.12
N ASN A 387 46.90 -13.35 -21.94
CA ASN A 387 45.78 -13.84 -22.75
C ASN A 387 44.62 -14.41 -21.92
N THR A 388 44.87 -14.84 -20.68
CA THR A 388 43.88 -15.46 -19.80
C THR A 388 43.54 -14.61 -18.59
N ALA A 389 44.13 -13.41 -18.45
CA ALA A 389 43.95 -12.54 -17.30
C ALA A 389 42.47 -12.15 -17.09
N SER A 390 41.76 -11.80 -18.17
CA SER A 390 40.33 -11.45 -18.09
C SER A 390 39.45 -12.63 -17.66
N ASN A 391 39.76 -13.84 -18.14
CA ASN A 391 39.03 -15.05 -17.74
C ASN A 391 39.31 -15.42 -16.28
N ALA A 392 40.56 -15.27 -15.84
CA ALA A 392 40.95 -15.52 -14.45
C ALA A 392 40.26 -14.53 -13.49
N GLU A 393 40.22 -13.24 -13.83
CA GLU A 393 39.48 -12.23 -13.07
C GLU A 393 37.99 -12.61 -12.91
N GLY A 394 37.31 -12.92 -14.02
CA GLY A 394 35.91 -13.32 -14.01
C GLY A 394 35.66 -14.59 -13.18
N ALA A 395 36.55 -15.58 -13.28
CA ALA A 395 36.48 -16.81 -12.50
C ALA A 395 36.64 -16.56 -10.99
N ILE A 396 37.56 -15.68 -10.59
CA ILE A 396 37.80 -15.29 -9.19
C ILE A 396 36.61 -14.52 -8.63
N THR A 397 36.13 -13.50 -9.33
CA THR A 397 34.95 -12.71 -8.93
C THR A 397 33.72 -13.62 -8.79
N GLY A 398 33.50 -14.51 -9.76
CA GLY A 398 32.41 -15.49 -9.73
C GLY A 398 32.53 -16.44 -8.54
N LEU A 399 33.73 -16.94 -8.26
CA LEU A 399 33.98 -17.82 -7.12
C LEU A 399 33.69 -17.10 -5.79
N PHE A 400 34.20 -15.89 -5.59
CA PHE A 400 33.98 -15.13 -4.35
C PHE A 400 32.50 -14.79 -4.13
N ASN A 401 31.78 -14.36 -5.16
CA ASN A 401 30.34 -14.14 -5.09
C ASN A 401 29.59 -15.44 -4.75
N LEU A 402 29.99 -16.58 -5.34
CA LEU A 402 29.38 -17.87 -5.08
C LEU A 402 29.70 -18.39 -3.67
N LEU A 403 30.90 -18.12 -3.15
CA LEU A 403 31.31 -18.44 -1.77
C LEU A 403 30.70 -17.49 -0.74
N GLY A 404 30.24 -16.30 -1.14
CA GLY A 404 29.69 -15.26 -0.27
C GLY A 404 30.78 -14.51 0.49
N LEU A 405 31.95 -14.34 -0.12
CA LEU A 405 33.05 -13.54 0.43
C LEU A 405 32.88 -12.09 0.01
N ASP A 406 32.94 -11.17 0.97
CA ASP A 406 32.96 -9.74 0.70
C ASP A 406 34.39 -9.32 0.32
N PHE A 407 34.57 -8.84 -0.91
CA PHE A 407 35.85 -8.37 -1.42
C PHE A 407 35.67 -7.01 -2.12
N ALA A 408 36.76 -6.22 -2.19
CA ALA A 408 36.72 -4.93 -2.84
C ALA A 408 36.66 -5.11 -4.37
N GLN A 409 35.53 -4.72 -4.98
CA GLN A 409 35.34 -4.71 -6.45
C GLN A 409 35.71 -3.37 -7.09
N SER A 410 35.88 -2.32 -6.29
CA SER A 410 36.19 -0.96 -6.76
C SER A 410 37.05 -0.21 -5.74
N GLY A 411 37.91 0.69 -6.23
CA GLY A 411 38.79 1.54 -5.41
C GLY A 411 40.25 1.08 -5.41
N ASP A 412 41.08 1.72 -4.59
CA ASP A 412 42.55 1.55 -4.58
C ASP A 412 43.02 0.13 -4.22
N LYS A 413 42.11 -0.68 -3.63
CA LYS A 413 42.36 -2.08 -3.27
C LYS A 413 41.95 -3.08 -4.36
N ALA A 414 41.20 -2.64 -5.36
CA ALA A 414 40.75 -3.46 -6.50
C ALA A 414 41.68 -3.22 -7.70
N LEU A 415 42.92 -3.67 -7.58
CA LEU A 415 43.93 -3.52 -8.62
C LEU A 415 43.63 -4.45 -9.80
N LYS A 416 43.72 -3.92 -11.02
CA LYS A 416 43.65 -4.73 -12.25
C LYS A 416 44.95 -5.51 -12.44
N TYR A 417 44.89 -6.60 -13.21
CA TYR A 417 46.09 -7.31 -13.64
C TYR A 417 47.08 -6.35 -14.31
N SER A 418 48.33 -6.39 -13.86
CA SER A 418 49.43 -5.55 -14.31
C SER A 418 50.73 -6.36 -14.27
N GLN A 419 51.70 -6.00 -15.11
CA GLN A 419 53.04 -6.60 -15.10
C GLN A 419 53.81 -6.24 -13.84
N GLU A 420 53.50 -5.09 -13.25
CA GLU A 420 54.02 -4.67 -11.94
C GLU A 420 52.88 -4.62 -10.91
N PHE A 421 53.08 -5.23 -9.75
CA PHE A 421 52.15 -5.13 -8.63
C PHE A 421 52.87 -4.94 -7.29
N LYS A 422 52.18 -4.32 -6.33
CA LYS A 422 52.69 -4.04 -4.99
C LYS A 422 51.97 -4.92 -3.98
N ALA A 423 52.71 -5.56 -3.08
CA ALA A 423 52.17 -6.28 -1.93
C ALA A 423 53.04 -5.97 -0.70
N LEU A 424 52.40 -5.54 0.39
CA LEU A 424 53.00 -5.27 1.71
C LEU A 424 54.41 -4.60 1.69
N GLY A 425 54.58 -3.53 0.89
CA GLY A 425 55.83 -2.75 0.82
C GLY A 425 56.90 -3.26 -0.15
N VAL A 426 56.59 -4.33 -0.89
CA VAL A 426 57.43 -4.91 -1.95
C VAL A 426 56.75 -4.71 -3.30
N CYS A 427 57.54 -4.36 -4.31
CA CYS A 427 57.14 -4.24 -5.69
C CYS A 427 57.66 -5.45 -6.45
N PHE A 428 56.76 -6.18 -7.08
CA PHE A 428 57.05 -7.31 -7.95
C PHE A 428 56.92 -6.84 -9.39
N ASP A 429 57.98 -7.04 -10.17
CA ASP A 429 57.99 -6.76 -11.60
C ASP A 429 58.17 -8.06 -12.38
N LEU A 430 57.15 -8.37 -13.18
CA LEU A 430 57.02 -9.57 -14.00
C LEU A 430 57.22 -9.28 -15.49
N SER A 431 57.76 -8.12 -15.87
CA SER A 431 57.98 -7.75 -17.28
C SER A 431 58.88 -8.75 -18.01
N GLU A 432 59.84 -9.37 -17.31
CA GLU A 432 60.75 -10.40 -17.84
C GLU A 432 60.28 -11.84 -17.56
N ALA A 433 59.05 -12.04 -17.09
CA ALA A 433 58.55 -13.36 -16.70
C ALA A 433 58.48 -14.34 -17.88
N SER A 434 58.33 -13.83 -19.11
CA SER A 434 58.40 -14.62 -20.36
C SER A 434 59.78 -15.24 -20.60
N GLU A 435 60.83 -14.66 -20.03
CA GLU A 435 62.22 -15.14 -20.09
C GLU A 435 62.61 -15.94 -18.84
N GLY A 436 61.65 -16.18 -17.93
CA GLY A 436 61.83 -16.94 -16.70
C GLY A 436 62.50 -16.16 -15.57
N ARG A 437 62.53 -14.82 -15.64
CA ARG A 437 63.08 -13.95 -14.59
C ARG A 437 61.98 -13.05 -14.02
N ALA A 438 61.99 -12.87 -12.71
CA ALA A 438 61.13 -11.93 -12.02
C ALA A 438 61.99 -11.12 -11.05
N SER A 439 61.79 -9.81 -11.03
CA SER A 439 62.54 -8.92 -10.14
C SER A 439 61.67 -8.52 -8.96
N ILE A 440 62.28 -8.46 -7.77
CA ILE A 440 61.61 -8.12 -6.52
C ILE A 440 62.39 -6.96 -5.92
N GLY A 441 61.71 -5.85 -5.62
CA GLY A 441 62.33 -4.67 -5.04
C GLY A 441 61.45 -3.98 -4.02
N HIS A 442 62.01 -3.01 -3.30
CA HIS A 442 61.23 -2.18 -2.39
C HIS A 442 60.38 -1.16 -3.17
N THR A 443 59.21 -0.80 -2.61
CA THR A 443 58.39 0.30 -3.13
C THR A 443 59.17 1.62 -3.08
N ALA A 444 58.85 2.55 -3.98
CA ALA A 444 59.52 3.86 -4.04
C ALA A 444 59.48 4.61 -2.69
N GLU A 445 58.35 4.54 -1.99
CA GLU A 445 58.18 5.09 -0.64
C GLU A 445 59.16 4.46 0.36
N ARG A 446 59.31 3.14 0.34
CA ARG A 446 60.24 2.44 1.24
C ARG A 446 61.70 2.71 0.88
N ARG A 447 62.02 2.89 -0.41
CA ARG A 447 63.36 3.30 -0.84
C ARG A 447 63.68 4.70 -0.32
N SER A 448 62.76 5.65 -0.43
CA SER A 448 62.96 7.01 0.10
C SER A 448 63.07 7.04 1.62
N GLU A 449 62.31 6.21 2.34
CA GLU A 449 62.44 6.07 3.80
C GLU A 449 63.80 5.47 4.19
N ILE A 450 64.24 4.41 3.51
CA ILE A 450 65.55 3.78 3.74
C ILE A 450 66.69 4.74 3.40
N GLU A 451 66.58 5.51 2.32
CA GLU A 451 67.54 6.55 1.96
C GLU A 451 67.64 7.60 3.08
N LEU A 452 66.51 8.12 3.58
CA LEU A 452 66.49 9.06 4.70
C LEU A 452 67.22 8.52 5.93
N VAL A 453 66.92 7.29 6.34
CA VAL A 453 67.56 6.63 7.49
C VAL A 453 69.06 6.37 7.25
N LEU A 454 69.46 6.03 6.02
CA LEU A 454 70.87 5.83 5.66
C LEU A 454 71.68 7.13 5.69
N THR A 455 71.08 8.25 5.28
CA THR A 455 71.72 9.58 5.37
C THR A 455 71.84 10.06 6.81
N ASP A 456 70.84 9.82 7.67
CA ASP A 456 70.83 10.36 9.04
C ASP A 456 71.76 9.60 10.01
N ASP A 457 71.98 8.28 9.84
CA ASP A 457 72.70 7.47 10.84
C ASP A 457 74.02 6.80 10.38
N ILE A 458 74.31 6.71 9.07
CA ILE A 458 75.44 5.89 8.58
C ILE A 458 76.47 6.67 7.74
N LEU A 459 76.07 7.72 7.01
CA LEU A 459 76.99 8.46 6.13
C LEU A 459 77.73 9.63 6.80
N ASP A 460 77.32 10.03 8.01
CA ASP A 460 77.98 11.07 8.82
C ASP A 460 78.92 10.49 9.91
N LYS A 461 79.42 9.25 9.74
CA LYS A 461 80.53 8.69 10.54
C LYS A 461 81.74 8.29 9.72
#